data_AF-A0A2X2BHR1-F1
#
_entry.id   AF-A0A2X2BHR1-F1
#
_cell.length_a   1.000
_cell.length_b   1.000
_cell.length_c   1.000
_cell.angle_alpha   90.00
_cell.angle_beta   90.00
_cell.angle_gamma   90.00
#
_symmetry.space_group_name_H-M   'P 1'
#
loop_
_entity.id
_entity.type
_entity.pdbx_description
1 polymer ?
#
loop_
_entity_poly.entity_id
_entity_poly.type
_entity_poly.pdbx_seq_one_letter_code
_entity_poly.pdbx_strand_id
1 'polypeptide(L)'
;MLFATWSWQKLRSLNRQRWGKPLACVFISCFILSHSMSIWADANFYRPITMQRANLPLSYPMTARKFLERHGFINQSEYEQRLMSEGNPAAQSITYPLAPLDYSKDESSYNLLMIVVDGLGNEDVAKLPSLQQFADNNLSFSQHYSAGINNETALFGLFYGISPSYLDSVLSSRKKLSAL
;
A
#
# COMPACT_ATOMS: atom_id res chain seq x y z
N MET A 1 -30.57 -4.89 -27.60
CA MET A 1 -30.85 -5.92 -28.64
C MET A 1 -30.60 -5.44 -30.07
N LEU A 2 -30.68 -4.13 -30.37
CA LEU A 2 -30.47 -3.59 -31.73
C LEU A 2 -29.08 -3.87 -32.33
N PHE A 3 -28.00 -3.76 -31.53
CA PHE A 3 -26.65 -4.06 -32.04
C PHE A 3 -26.46 -5.54 -32.39
N ALA A 4 -27.04 -6.44 -31.59
CA ALA A 4 -26.96 -7.88 -31.82
C ALA A 4 -27.69 -8.29 -33.10
N THR A 5 -28.92 -7.79 -33.30
CA THR A 5 -29.71 -8.09 -34.52
C THR A 5 -29.09 -7.46 -35.76
N TRP A 6 -28.59 -6.23 -35.68
CA TRP A 6 -27.88 -5.56 -36.77
C TRP A 6 -26.59 -6.31 -37.15
N SER A 7 -25.79 -6.71 -36.16
CA SER A 7 -24.54 -7.45 -36.39
C SER A 7 -24.81 -8.80 -37.06
N TRP A 8 -25.90 -9.48 -36.67
CA TRP A 8 -26.33 -10.73 -37.29
C TRP A 8 -26.79 -10.54 -38.74
N GLN A 9 -27.63 -9.55 -39.00
CA GLN A 9 -28.11 -9.23 -40.36
C GLN A 9 -26.95 -8.84 -41.29
N LYS A 10 -25.92 -8.15 -40.78
CA LYS A 10 -24.74 -7.73 -41.56
C LYS A 10 -23.55 -8.69 -41.47
N LEU A 11 -23.71 -9.89 -40.92
CA LEU A 11 -22.61 -10.84 -40.68
C LEU A 11 -21.78 -11.15 -41.93
N ARG A 12 -22.42 -11.37 -43.09
CA ARG A 12 -21.70 -11.62 -44.37
C ARG A 12 -20.84 -10.43 -44.80
N SER A 13 -21.30 -9.20 -44.56
CA SER A 13 -20.56 -7.97 -44.88
C SER A 13 -19.39 -7.77 -43.91
N LEU A 14 -19.62 -8.00 -42.61
CA LEU A 14 -18.60 -7.89 -41.57
C LEU A 14 -17.49 -8.93 -41.74
N ASN A 15 -17.83 -10.16 -42.14
CA ASN A 15 -16.85 -11.23 -42.37
C ASN A 15 -15.90 -10.94 -43.55
N ARG A 16 -16.34 -10.12 -44.53
CA ARG A 16 -15.51 -9.68 -45.67
C ARG A 16 -14.54 -8.55 -45.30
N GLN A 17 -14.73 -7.89 -44.16
CA GLN A 17 -13.92 -6.77 -43.73
C GLN A 17 -12.58 -7.24 -43.17
N ARG A 18 -11.48 -6.83 -43.80
CA ARG A 18 -10.12 -7.24 -43.40
C ARG A 18 -9.58 -6.48 -42.18
N TRP A 19 -10.28 -5.45 -41.71
CA TRP A 19 -9.82 -4.55 -40.65
C TRP A 19 -10.00 -5.13 -39.23
N GLY A 20 -10.78 -6.20 -39.07
CA GLY A 20 -10.93 -6.88 -37.78
C GLY A 20 -9.63 -7.54 -37.30
N LYS A 21 -8.83 -8.10 -38.23
CA LYS A 21 -7.54 -8.73 -37.91
C LYS A 21 -6.50 -7.74 -37.36
N PRO A 22 -6.18 -6.61 -38.02
CA PRO A 22 -5.23 -5.64 -37.46
C PRO A 22 -5.74 -5.04 -36.15
N LEU A 23 -7.06 -4.81 -36.01
CA LEU A 23 -7.63 -4.33 -34.76
C LEU A 23 -7.45 -5.34 -33.61
N ALA A 24 -7.72 -6.62 -33.86
CA ALA A 24 -7.47 -7.69 -32.89
C ALA A 24 -5.98 -7.78 -32.52
N CYS A 25 -5.07 -7.67 -33.51
CA CYS A 25 -3.64 -7.60 -33.25
C CYS A 25 -3.28 -6.43 -32.33
N VAL A 26 -3.82 -5.22 -32.57
CA VAL A 26 -3.59 -4.05 -31.69
C VAL A 26 -4.03 -4.34 -30.25
N PHE A 27 -5.22 -4.91 -30.04
CA PHE A 27 -5.70 -5.25 -28.70
C PHE A 27 -4.83 -6.31 -28.01
N ILE A 28 -4.43 -7.37 -28.72
CA ILE A 28 -3.56 -8.42 -28.19
C ILE A 28 -2.17 -7.84 -27.86
N SER A 29 -1.61 -7.03 -28.75
CA SER A 29 -0.33 -6.35 -28.52
C SER A 29 -0.41 -5.42 -27.31
N CYS A 30 -1.48 -4.63 -27.17
CA CYS A 30 -1.69 -3.77 -26.02
C CYS A 30 -1.79 -4.56 -24.71
N PHE A 31 -2.48 -5.72 -24.73
CA PHE A 31 -2.58 -6.62 -23.59
C PHE A 31 -1.21 -7.18 -23.19
N ILE A 32 -0.42 -7.67 -24.15
CA ILE A 32 0.93 -8.19 -23.85
C ILE A 32 1.82 -7.07 -23.30
N LEU A 33 1.82 -5.89 -23.96
CA LEU A 33 2.62 -4.75 -23.55
C LEU A 33 2.27 -4.25 -22.14
N SER A 34 0.99 -4.23 -21.77
CA SER A 34 0.58 -3.79 -20.42
C SER A 34 1.14 -4.72 -19.33
N HIS A 35 1.14 -6.04 -19.56
CA HIS A 35 1.75 -7.00 -18.64
C HIS A 35 3.27 -6.89 -18.62
N SER A 36 3.94 -6.71 -19.77
CA SER A 36 5.39 -6.48 -19.82
C SER A 36 5.81 -5.22 -19.07
N MET A 37 5.08 -4.11 -19.26
CA MET A 37 5.31 -2.86 -18.52
C MET A 37 5.09 -3.05 -17.02
N SER A 38 4.07 -3.83 -16.63
CA SER A 38 3.79 -4.12 -15.22
C SER A 38 4.92 -4.92 -14.55
N ILE A 39 5.48 -5.91 -15.25
CA ILE A 39 6.64 -6.68 -14.77
C ILE A 39 7.84 -5.76 -14.56
N TRP A 40 8.15 -4.94 -15.56
CA TRP A 40 9.26 -3.98 -15.47
C TRP A 40 9.06 -2.97 -14.34
N ALA A 41 7.85 -2.44 -14.20
CA ALA A 41 7.52 -1.45 -13.18
C ALA A 41 7.58 -2.02 -11.77
N ASP A 42 7.12 -3.26 -11.57
CA ASP A 42 7.22 -3.98 -10.29
C ASP A 42 8.69 -4.23 -9.91
N ALA A 43 9.52 -4.68 -10.85
CA ALA A 43 10.94 -4.94 -10.60
C ALA A 43 11.75 -3.67 -10.28
N ASN A 44 11.39 -2.53 -10.88
CA ASN A 44 12.09 -1.26 -10.71
C ASN A 44 11.43 -0.29 -9.73
N PHE A 45 10.38 -0.71 -8.99
CA PHE A 45 9.59 0.15 -8.11
C PHE A 45 9.03 1.40 -8.82
N TYR A 46 8.66 1.30 -10.10
CA TYR A 46 8.11 2.40 -10.90
C TYR A 46 6.63 2.66 -10.58
N ARG A 47 6.43 3.43 -9.51
CA ARG A 47 5.13 3.75 -8.89
C ARG A 47 4.04 4.27 -9.81
N PRO A 48 4.29 5.18 -10.77
CA PRO A 48 3.23 5.69 -11.63
C PRO A 48 2.44 4.60 -12.36
N ILE A 49 3.03 3.42 -12.57
CA ILE A 49 2.37 2.23 -13.13
C ILE A 49 1.86 1.29 -12.03
N THR A 50 2.70 0.93 -11.05
CA THR A 50 2.33 -0.09 -10.04
C THR A 50 1.20 0.35 -9.12
N MET A 51 1.06 1.64 -8.84
CA MET A 51 -0.05 2.18 -8.04
C MET A 51 -1.42 1.99 -8.71
N GLN A 52 -1.46 1.84 -10.03
CA GLN A 52 -2.69 1.66 -10.80
C GLN A 52 -3.21 0.21 -10.76
N ARG A 53 -2.52 -0.69 -10.05
CA ARG A 53 -2.81 -2.13 -10.00
C ARG A 53 -4.25 -2.45 -9.58
N ALA A 54 -4.84 -1.63 -8.71
CA ALA A 54 -6.18 -1.83 -8.18
C ALA A 54 -7.26 -0.97 -8.88
N ASN A 55 -6.93 -0.25 -9.96
CA ASN A 55 -7.87 0.68 -10.59
C ASN A 55 -8.92 -0.01 -11.46
N LEU A 56 -8.61 -1.19 -12.00
CA LEU A 56 -9.49 -1.91 -12.92
C LEU A 56 -10.03 -3.20 -12.27
N PRO A 57 -11.35 -3.46 -12.31
CA PRO A 57 -11.93 -4.69 -11.81
C PRO A 57 -11.39 -5.89 -12.60
N LEU A 58 -11.14 -7.01 -11.92
CA LEU A 58 -10.59 -8.25 -12.49
C LEU A 58 -9.20 -8.09 -13.13
N SER A 59 -8.50 -6.96 -12.91
CA SER A 59 -7.13 -6.80 -13.39
C SER A 59 -6.13 -7.36 -12.40
N TYR A 60 -5.28 -8.28 -12.88
CA TYR A 60 -4.15 -8.82 -12.14
C TYR A 60 -2.87 -8.63 -12.97
N PRO A 61 -2.29 -7.42 -12.95
CA PRO A 61 -1.01 -7.15 -13.61
C PRO A 61 0.04 -8.20 -13.21
N MET A 62 0.77 -8.71 -14.21
CA MET A 62 1.71 -9.80 -13.99
C MET A 62 2.95 -9.29 -13.26
N THR A 63 3.46 -10.11 -12.33
CA THR A 63 4.75 -9.93 -11.68
C THR A 63 5.63 -11.13 -11.99
N ALA A 64 6.89 -10.90 -12.36
CA ALA A 64 7.80 -11.98 -12.75
C ALA A 64 9.02 -12.08 -11.81
N ARG A 65 8.89 -11.70 -10.53
CA ARG A 65 10.01 -11.59 -9.57
C ARG A 65 10.89 -12.85 -9.54
N LYS A 66 10.31 -14.02 -9.28
CA LYS A 66 11.05 -15.30 -9.27
C LYS A 66 11.73 -15.64 -10.60
N PHE A 67 11.13 -15.23 -11.73
CA PHE A 67 11.72 -15.44 -13.05
C PHE A 67 12.93 -14.51 -13.26
N LEU A 68 12.78 -13.23 -12.90
CA LEU A 68 13.85 -12.24 -12.98
C LEU A 68 15.02 -12.57 -12.05
N GLU A 69 14.72 -13.05 -10.84
CA GLU A 69 15.71 -13.49 -9.86
C GLU A 69 16.55 -14.65 -10.41
N ARG A 70 15.89 -15.70 -10.94
CA ARG A 70 16.58 -16.86 -11.51
C ARG A 70 17.50 -16.52 -12.69
N HIS A 71 17.20 -15.46 -13.42
CA HIS A 71 18.01 -14.98 -14.55
C HIS A 71 19.02 -13.89 -14.15
N GLY A 72 19.13 -13.56 -12.85
CA GLY A 72 20.08 -12.58 -12.33
C GLY A 72 19.71 -11.12 -12.58
N PHE A 73 18.47 -10.82 -12.97
CA PHE A 73 18.01 -9.45 -13.20
C PHE A 73 17.64 -8.70 -11.92
N ILE A 74 17.28 -9.41 -10.84
CA ILE A 74 16.97 -8.81 -9.54
C ILE A 74 17.59 -9.63 -8.40
N ASN A 75 17.96 -8.96 -7.31
CA ASN A 75 18.37 -9.60 -6.06
C ASN A 75 17.20 -9.56 -5.06
N GLN A 76 16.80 -10.73 -4.57
CA GLN A 76 15.67 -10.87 -3.65
C GLN A 76 15.89 -10.13 -2.31
N SER A 77 17.11 -10.15 -1.76
CA SER A 77 17.38 -9.47 -0.48
C SER A 77 17.34 -7.95 -0.62
N GLU A 78 17.88 -7.42 -1.71
CA GLU A 78 17.80 -5.98 -2.02
C GLU A 78 16.34 -5.55 -2.25
N TYR A 79 15.56 -6.39 -2.95
CA TYR A 79 14.14 -6.15 -3.17
C TYR A 79 13.36 -6.08 -1.85
N GLU A 80 13.60 -7.04 -0.94
CA GLU A 80 12.96 -7.08 0.38
C GLU A 80 13.37 -5.88 1.24
N GLN A 81 14.65 -5.49 1.22
CA GLN A 81 15.12 -4.31 1.94
C GLN A 81 14.47 -3.02 1.41
N ARG A 82 14.30 -2.88 0.09
CA ARG A 82 13.57 -1.76 -0.51
C ARG A 82 12.09 -1.80 -0.12
N LEU A 83 11.48 -2.96 -0.08
CA LEU A 83 10.08 -3.12 0.32
C LEU A 83 9.86 -2.66 1.78
N MET A 84 10.77 -3.02 2.70
CA MET A 84 10.69 -2.58 4.10
C MET A 84 10.94 -1.09 4.28
N SER A 85 11.82 -0.49 3.47
CA SER A 85 12.22 0.92 3.63
C SER A 85 11.35 1.92 2.87
N GLU A 86 10.89 1.55 1.66
CA GLU A 86 10.11 2.41 0.78
C GLU A 86 8.62 2.02 0.74
N GLY A 87 8.23 0.89 1.34
CA GLY A 87 6.88 0.35 1.29
C GLY A 87 6.55 -0.34 -0.04
N ASN A 88 5.36 -0.93 -0.09
CA ASN A 88 4.86 -1.60 -1.29
C ASN A 88 4.74 -0.63 -2.49
N PRO A 89 5.37 -0.91 -3.66
CA PRO A 89 5.28 -0.04 -4.83
C PRO A 89 3.86 0.08 -5.41
N ALA A 90 2.96 -0.84 -5.08
CA ALA A 90 1.55 -0.78 -5.45
C ALA A 90 0.67 -0.01 -4.44
N ALA A 91 1.25 0.49 -3.34
CA ALA A 91 0.52 1.28 -2.36
C ALA A 91 0.02 2.59 -2.97
N GLN A 92 -1.21 2.97 -2.64
CA GLN A 92 -1.78 4.23 -3.13
C GLN A 92 -1.13 5.42 -2.41
N SER A 93 -1.13 6.58 -3.08
CA SER A 93 -0.63 7.80 -2.47
C SER A 93 -1.69 8.32 -1.52
N ILE A 94 -1.24 8.75 -0.34
CA ILE A 94 -2.08 9.36 0.69
C ILE A 94 -1.81 10.86 0.78
N THR A 95 -2.86 11.63 1.05
CA THR A 95 -2.75 13.02 1.50
C THR A 95 -3.02 13.06 3.00
N TYR A 96 -1.99 13.35 3.78
CA TYR A 96 -2.06 13.40 5.24
C TYR A 96 -1.02 14.40 5.78
N PRO A 97 -1.39 15.30 6.71
CA PRO A 97 -2.77 15.64 7.12
C PRO A 97 -3.59 16.28 5.98
N LEU A 98 -4.92 16.30 6.09
CA LEU A 98 -5.81 16.87 5.06
C LEU A 98 -5.82 18.41 5.03
N ALA A 99 -5.48 19.03 6.15
CA ALA A 99 -5.32 20.47 6.30
C ALA A 99 -4.07 20.75 7.14
N PRO A 100 -3.43 21.93 6.98
CA PRO A 100 -2.35 22.35 7.86
C PRO A 100 -2.78 22.35 9.33
N LEU A 101 -1.85 22.03 10.23
CA LEU A 101 -2.10 22.06 11.66
C LEU A 101 -2.13 23.51 12.15
N ASP A 102 -3.18 23.86 12.91
CA ASP A 102 -3.32 25.15 13.58
C ASP A 102 -3.18 24.96 15.09
N TYR A 103 -2.44 25.84 15.74
CA TYR A 103 -2.03 25.69 17.14
C TYR A 103 -2.48 26.92 17.94
N SER A 104 -3.28 26.70 18.98
CA SER A 104 -3.64 27.75 19.92
C SER A 104 -2.47 28.06 20.85
N LYS A 105 -2.17 29.35 21.05
CA LYS A 105 -0.98 29.84 21.76
C LYS A 105 -0.97 29.55 23.28
N ASP A 106 -2.08 29.09 23.85
CA ASP A 106 -2.17 28.70 25.26
C ASP A 106 -1.77 27.24 25.41
N GLU A 107 -0.47 26.98 25.49
CA GLU A 107 0.05 25.66 25.83
C GLU A 107 0.90 25.76 27.09
N SER A 108 0.29 25.35 28.21
CA SER A 108 1.04 24.98 29.40
C SER A 108 2.09 23.93 28.99
N SER A 109 3.36 24.30 29.09
CA SER A 109 4.49 23.47 28.66
C SER A 109 4.75 22.35 29.66
N TYR A 110 4.00 21.26 29.54
CA TYR A 110 4.25 20.05 30.32
C TYR A 110 5.32 19.18 29.65
N ASN A 111 6.12 18.51 30.48
CA ASN A 111 6.97 17.43 30.00
C ASN A 111 6.12 16.17 29.76
N LEU A 112 6.31 15.50 28.63
CA LEU A 112 5.64 14.25 28.30
C LEU A 112 6.64 13.08 28.38
N LEU A 113 6.37 12.12 29.26
CA LEU A 113 7.09 10.84 29.31
C LEU A 113 6.21 9.74 28.70
N MET A 114 6.68 9.13 27.63
CA MET A 114 6.02 8.00 26.97
C MET A 114 6.88 6.74 27.13
N ILE A 115 6.30 5.70 27.73
CA ILE A 115 6.91 4.38 27.89
C ILE A 115 6.06 3.40 27.09
N VAL A 116 6.64 2.79 26.06
CA VAL A 116 5.98 1.77 25.22
C VAL A 116 6.71 0.44 25.42
N VAL A 117 5.96 -0.62 25.68
CA VAL A 117 6.48 -1.97 25.90
C VAL A 117 6.01 -2.88 24.78
N ASP A 118 6.93 -3.63 24.20
CA ASP A 118 6.65 -4.56 23.11
C ASP A 118 5.87 -5.77 23.63
N GLY A 119 4.69 -6.02 23.05
CA GLY A 119 3.94 -7.27 23.25
C GLY A 119 3.36 -7.48 24.65
N LEU A 120 3.03 -6.43 25.40
CA LEU A 120 2.42 -6.56 26.72
C LEU A 120 0.92 -6.92 26.62
N GLY A 121 0.59 -8.19 26.85
CA GLY A 121 -0.81 -8.67 26.90
C GLY A 121 -1.48 -8.46 28.25
N ASN A 122 -2.81 -8.54 28.29
CA ASN A 122 -3.59 -8.39 29.52
C ASN A 122 -3.23 -9.46 30.57
N GLU A 123 -2.95 -10.69 30.16
CA GLU A 123 -2.47 -11.74 31.07
C GLU A 123 -1.09 -11.44 31.70
N ASP A 124 -0.25 -10.64 31.05
CA ASP A 124 1.09 -10.31 31.53
C ASP A 124 1.08 -9.10 32.47
N VAL A 125 0.11 -8.18 32.31
CA VAL A 125 -0.11 -7.07 33.25
C VAL A 125 -0.37 -7.59 34.67
N ALA A 126 -0.99 -8.76 34.81
CA ALA A 126 -1.21 -9.42 36.10
C ALA A 126 0.10 -9.69 36.88
N LYS A 127 1.23 -9.82 36.16
CA LYS A 127 2.54 -10.17 36.70
C LYS A 127 3.41 -8.95 37.04
N LEU A 128 2.91 -7.73 36.81
CA LEU A 128 3.63 -6.47 36.98
C LEU A 128 3.03 -5.63 38.14
N PRO A 129 3.38 -5.92 39.41
CA PRO A 129 2.73 -5.28 40.56
C PRO A 129 2.97 -3.76 40.62
N SER A 130 4.15 -3.30 40.22
CA SER A 130 4.46 -1.85 40.17
C SER A 130 3.62 -1.11 39.12
N LEU A 131 3.31 -1.78 38.00
CA LEU A 131 2.43 -1.22 36.96
C LEU A 131 0.98 -1.16 37.44
N GLN A 132 0.52 -2.19 38.15
CA GLN A 132 -0.82 -2.19 38.76
C GLN A 132 -0.96 -1.09 39.80
N GLN A 133 0.00 -0.95 40.71
CA GLN A 133 -0.01 0.12 41.70
C GLN A 133 -0.01 1.51 41.05
N PHE A 134 0.73 1.69 39.95
CA PHE A 134 0.70 2.94 39.19
C PHE A 134 -0.67 3.17 38.56
N ALA A 135 -1.28 2.14 37.96
CA ALA A 135 -2.60 2.21 37.34
C ALA A 135 -3.71 2.53 38.34
N ASP A 136 -3.67 1.97 39.56
CA ASP A 136 -4.66 2.22 40.62
C ASP A 136 -4.66 3.68 41.12
N ASN A 137 -3.53 4.37 41.01
CA ASN A 137 -3.38 5.78 41.42
C ASN A 137 -3.55 6.77 40.25
N ASN A 138 -3.79 6.30 39.03
CA ASN A 138 -3.85 7.12 37.82
C ASN A 138 -5.01 6.68 36.91
N LEU A 139 -5.05 7.23 35.69
CA LEU A 139 -6.01 6.81 34.67
C LEU A 139 -5.55 5.51 34.01
N SER A 140 -6.42 4.51 34.03
CA SER A 140 -6.21 3.22 33.37
C SER A 140 -7.34 2.93 32.39
N PHE A 141 -6.99 2.40 31.22
CA PHE A 141 -7.92 2.10 30.13
C PHE A 141 -8.03 0.57 29.94
N SER A 142 -9.09 -0.03 30.48
CA SER A 142 -9.31 -1.50 30.41
C SER A 142 -9.76 -2.01 29.03
N GLN A 143 -10.23 -1.12 28.17
CA GLN A 143 -10.64 -1.40 26.79
C GLN A 143 -9.77 -0.63 25.79
N HIS A 144 -8.45 -0.64 26.01
CA HIS A 144 -7.48 -0.08 25.09
C HIS A 144 -7.02 -1.15 24.09
N TYR A 145 -7.13 -0.86 22.80
CA TYR A 145 -6.68 -1.73 21.72
C TYR A 145 -5.56 -1.05 20.96
N SER A 146 -4.46 -1.79 20.75
CA SER A 146 -3.42 -1.36 19.83
C SER A 146 -3.99 -1.21 18.42
N ALA A 147 -3.47 -0.24 17.67
CA ALA A 147 -3.83 -0.05 16.27
C ALA A 147 -3.43 -1.24 15.38
N GLY A 148 -2.47 -2.05 15.82
CA GLY A 148 -2.01 -3.24 15.10
C GLY A 148 -1.36 -4.29 15.99
N ILE A 149 -1.16 -5.48 15.41
CA ILE A 149 -0.70 -6.68 16.13
C ILE A 149 0.82 -6.66 16.32
N ASN A 150 1.56 -6.02 15.41
CA ASN A 150 3.02 -5.91 15.48
C ASN A 150 3.44 -4.49 15.91
N ASN A 151 4.66 -4.35 16.44
CA ASN A 151 5.14 -3.09 17.01
C ASN A 151 5.16 -1.95 15.98
N GLU A 152 5.51 -2.24 14.72
CA GLU A 152 5.54 -1.24 13.65
C GLU A 152 4.15 -0.63 13.41
N THR A 153 3.12 -1.47 13.27
CA THR A 153 1.74 -1.00 13.04
C THR A 153 1.12 -0.37 14.29
N ALA A 154 1.49 -0.86 15.49
CA ALA A 154 1.08 -0.28 16.76
C ALA A 154 1.63 1.15 16.94
N LEU A 155 2.94 1.31 16.76
CA LEU A 155 3.61 2.62 16.83
C LEU A 155 3.13 3.55 15.72
N PHE A 156 2.91 3.03 14.51
CA PHE A 156 2.34 3.82 13.43
C PHE A 156 0.99 4.42 13.83
N GLY A 157 0.07 3.61 14.38
CA GLY A 157 -1.21 4.13 14.85
C GLY A 157 -1.09 5.10 16.02
N LEU A 158 -0.15 4.86 16.94
CA LEU A 158 0.11 5.74 18.09
C LEU A 158 0.58 7.13 17.65
N PHE A 159 1.47 7.24 16.66
CA PHE A 159 2.04 8.51 16.22
C PHE A 159 1.28 9.18 15.08
N TYR A 160 0.74 8.41 14.13
CA TYR A 160 0.02 8.97 12.98
C TYR A 160 -1.49 9.07 13.20
N GLY A 161 -2.05 8.38 14.20
CA GLY A 161 -3.49 8.45 14.50
C GLY A 161 -4.41 7.93 13.38
N ILE A 162 -3.87 7.22 12.37
CA ILE A 162 -4.61 6.64 11.25
C ILE A 162 -4.39 5.13 11.17
N SER A 163 -5.25 4.43 10.42
CA SER A 163 -5.17 2.97 10.26
C SER A 163 -3.81 2.51 9.73
N PRO A 164 -3.21 1.45 10.29
CA PRO A 164 -1.95 0.90 9.77
C PRO A 164 -2.02 0.35 8.35
N SER A 165 -3.21 0.19 7.78
CA SER A 165 -3.38 -0.07 6.33
C SER A 165 -2.74 1.02 5.45
N TYR A 166 -2.55 2.22 5.98
CA TYR A 166 -1.86 3.32 5.31
C TYR A 166 -0.34 3.34 5.55
N LEU A 167 0.23 2.42 6.32
CA LEU A 167 1.66 2.38 6.61
C LEU A 167 2.48 2.36 5.31
N ASP A 168 2.18 1.42 4.42
CA ASP A 168 2.82 1.33 3.11
C ASP A 168 2.62 2.62 2.31
N SER A 169 1.44 3.25 2.38
CA SER A 169 1.16 4.50 1.67
C SER A 169 2.03 5.65 2.19
N VAL A 170 2.22 5.74 3.51
CA VAL A 170 3.08 6.74 4.15
C VAL A 170 4.55 6.50 3.84
N LEU A 171 5.04 5.27 3.98
CA LEU A 171 6.40 4.88 3.58
C LEU A 171 6.65 5.21 2.11
N SER A 172 5.65 4.94 1.27
CA SER A 172 5.70 5.23 -0.15
C SER A 172 5.74 6.75 -0.44
N SER A 173 5.03 7.56 0.34
CA SER A 173 4.96 9.01 0.16
C SER A 173 6.18 9.76 0.69
N ARG A 174 7.10 9.07 1.39
CA ARG A 174 8.28 9.67 1.98
C ARG A 174 9.14 10.29 0.88
N LYS A 175 9.07 11.62 0.75
CA LYS A 175 9.99 12.39 -0.09
C LYS A 175 11.40 12.03 0.40
N LYS A 176 12.26 11.49 -0.48
CA LYS A 176 13.70 11.49 -0.24
C LYS A 176 14.04 12.97 -0.03
N LEU A 177 14.36 13.36 1.21
CA LEU A 177 14.91 14.67 1.50
C LEU A 177 16.14 14.77 0.59
N SER A 178 16.00 15.51 -0.52
CA SER A 178 17.14 15.92 -1.31
C SER A 178 18.03 16.67 -0.34
N ALA A 179 19.21 16.13 -0.06
CA ALA A 179 20.24 16.83 0.68
C ALA A 179 20.35 18.25 0.09
N LEU A 180 20.05 19.25 0.91
CA LEU A 180 20.45 20.63 0.65
C LEU A 180 21.97 20.73 0.80
#